data_AF-A0A645C218-F1
#
_entry.id   AF-A0A645C218-F1
#
_cell.length_a   1.000
_cell.length_b   1.000
_cell.length_c   1.000
_cell.angle_alpha   90.00
_cell.angle_beta   90.00
_cell.angle_gamma   90.00
#
_symmetry.space_group_name_H-M   'P 1'
#
loop_
_entity.id
_entity.type
_entity.pdbx_description
1 polymer ?
#
loop_
_entity_poly.entity_id
_entity_poly.type
_entity_poly.pdbx_seq_one_letter_code
_entity_poly.pdbx_strand_id
1 'polypeptide(L)' 'MSTLDICDRIMVIEGGRMTALDAPGALRSDSEFYRNALAVAGIA' A
#
# COMPACT_ATOMS: atom_id res chain seq x y z
N MET A 1 -7.55 6.51 10.04
CA MET A 1 -6.46 5.84 10.77
C MET A 1 -6.72 4.35 10.72
N SER A 2 -6.01 3.66 9.83
CA SER A 2 -6.09 2.22 9.58
C SER A 2 -4.93 1.49 10.27
N THR A 3 -5.07 0.18 10.45
CA THR A 3 -3.97 -0.71 10.86
C THR A 3 -2.80 -0.73 9.87
N LEU A 4 -3.01 -0.27 8.62
CA LEU A 4 -1.93 -0.10 7.65
C LEU A 4 -1.10 1.17 7.90
N ASP A 5 -1.67 2.19 8.53
CA ASP A 5 -0.99 3.46 8.78
C ASP A 5 0.10 3.33 9.87
N ILE A 6 0.03 2.29 10.70
CA ILE A 6 0.99 2.01 11.78
C ILE A 6 2.12 1.08 11.35
N CYS A 7 2.09 0.55 10.13
CA CYS A 7 3.14 -0.32 9.63
C CYS A 7 4.39 0.50 9.25
N ASP A 8 5.57 0.05 9.68
CA ASP A 8 6.83 0.68 9.28
C ASP A 8 7.06 0.56 7.77
N ARG A 9 6.73 -0.61 7.18
CA ARG A 9 6.80 -0.89 5.75
C ARG A 9 5.71 -1.86 5.32
N ILE A 10 5.30 -1.76 4.06
CA ILE A 10 4.28 -2.60 3.43
C ILE A 10 4.87 -3.18 2.14
N MET A 11 4.59 -4.47 1.89
CA MET A 11 4.93 -5.15 0.65
C MET A 11 3.71 -5.23 -0.26
N VAL A 12 3.87 -4.88 -1.53
CA VAL A 12 2.85 -5.05 -2.57
C VAL A 12 3.23 -6.24 -3.44
N ILE A 13 2.28 -7.16 -3.63
CA ILE A 13 2.45 -8.37 -4.44
C ILE A 13 1.37 -8.39 -5.51
N GLU A 14 1.79 -8.49 -6.77
CA GLU A 14 0.92 -8.58 -7.94
C GLU A 14 1.27 -9.85 -8.72
N GLY A 15 0.29 -10.72 -8.95
CA GLY A 15 0.51 -11.99 -9.67
C GLY A 15 1.59 -12.88 -9.04
N GLY A 16 1.74 -12.84 -7.72
CA GLY A 16 2.77 -13.59 -6.99
C GLY A 16 4.18 -12.98 -7.08
N ARG A 17 4.35 -11.79 -7.64
CA ARG A 17 5.62 -11.06 -7.69
C ARG A 17 5.57 -9.85 -6.78
N MET A 18 6.63 -9.62 -6.02
CA MET A 18 6.80 -8.38 -5.26
C MET A 18 7.04 -7.22 -6.24
N THR A 19 6.16 -6.22 -6.23
CA THR A 19 6.25 -5.04 -7.11
C THR A 19 6.66 -3.78 -6.37
N ALA A 20 6.40 -3.70 -5.05
CA ALA A 20 6.88 -2.61 -4.20
C ALA A 20 7.10 -3.07 -2.76
N LEU A 21 8.01 -2.39 -2.06
CA LEU A 21 8.24 -2.55 -0.63
C LEU A 21 8.71 -1.22 -0.04
N ASP A 22 7.83 -0.51 0.66
CA ASP A 22 8.23 0.74 1.32
C ASP A 22 7.31 1.18 2.46
N ALA A 23 7.63 2.30 3.10
CA ALA A 23 6.77 2.95 4.07
C ALA A 23 5.40 3.33 3.45
N PRO A 24 4.30 3.30 4.24
CA PRO A 24 2.95 3.59 3.73
C PRO A 24 2.84 4.92 2.99
N GLY A 25 3.53 5.97 3.48
CA GLY A 25 3.56 7.28 2.85
C GLY A 25 4.15 7.26 1.44
N ALA A 26 5.29 6.59 1.26
CA ALA A 26 5.97 6.46 -0.04
C ALA A 26 5.14 5.63 -1.03
N LEU A 27 4.50 4.55 -0.56
CA LEU A 27 3.61 3.75 -1.41
C LEU A 27 2.36 4.52 -1.83
N ARG A 28 1.84 5.43 -1.00
CA ARG A 28 0.68 6.25 -1.36
C ARG A 28 1.00 7.20 -2.52
N SER A 29 2.21 7.76 -2.57
CA SER A 29 2.70 8.57 -3.69
C SER A 29 3.06 7.74 -4.92
N ASP A 30 3.76 6.62 -4.75
CA ASP A 30 4.47 6.00 -5.88
C ASP A 30 3.77 4.75 -6.44
N SER A 31 2.86 4.12 -5.68
CA SER A 31 2.21 2.86 -6.06
C SER A 31 0.71 3.05 -6.31
N GLU A 32 0.31 2.97 -7.59
CA GLU A 32 -1.09 3.02 -8.01
C GLU A 32 -1.91 1.87 -7.43
N PHE A 33 -1.34 0.66 -7.40
CA PHE A 33 -1.99 -0.51 -6.80
C PHE A 33 -2.37 -0.24 -5.34
N TYR A 34 -1.41 0.28 -4.56
CA TYR A 34 -1.63 0.60 -3.15
C TYR A 34 -2.72 1.65 -2.95
N ARG A 35 -2.76 2.71 -3.78
CA ARG A 35 -3.86 3.70 -3.74
C ARG A 35 -5.22 3.08 -4.05
N ASN A 36 -5.30 2.25 -5.08
CA ASN A 36 -6.54 1.56 -5.43
C ASN A 36 -6.98 0.61 -4.31
N ALA A 37 -6.04 -0.11 -3.68
CA ALA A 37 -6.33 -0.98 -2.55
C ALA A 37 -6.90 -0.18 -1.35
N LEU A 38 -6.36 1.00 -1.04
CA LEU A 38 -6.90 1.88 0.01
C LEU A 38 -8.32 2.36 -0.32
N ALA A 39 -8.60 2.72 -1.57
CA ALA A 39 -9.93 3.13 -2.01
C ALA A 39 -10.95 1.99 -1.91
N VAL A 40 -10.58 0.78 -2.35
CA VAL A 40 -11.41 -0.42 -2.24
C VAL A 40 -11.69 -0.77 -0.78
N ALA A 41 -10.71 -0.59 0.09
CA ALA A 41 -10.86 -0.85 1.53
C ALA A 41 -11.68 0.24 2.27
N GLY A 42 -12.05 1.34 1.61
CA GLY A 42 -12.77 2.46 2.23
C GLY A 42 -11.91 3.29 3.18
N ILE A 43 -10.59 3.32 2.97
CA ILE A 43 -9.59 3.99 3.82
C ILE A 43 -8.96 5.19 3.07
N ALA A 44 -9.56 5.61 1.96
CA ALA A 44 -9.07 6.73 1.15
C ALA A 44 -9.26 8.08 1.86
#